data_AF-A0A4T0VMV4-F1
#
_entry.id   AF-A0A4T0VMV4-F1
#
_cell.length_a   1.000
_cell.length_b   1.000
_cell.length_c   1.000
_cell.angle_alpha   90.00
_cell.angle_beta   90.00
_cell.angle_gamma   90.00
#
_symmetry.space_group_name_H-M   'P 1'
#
loop_
_entity.id
_entity.type
_entity.pdbx_description
1 polymer ?
#
loop_
_entity_poly.entity_id
_entity_poly.type
_entity_poly.pdbx_seq_one_letter_code
_entity_poly.pdbx_strand_id
1 'polypeptide(L)'
;MFTTKSLSAIKYAIPSIHQPLPLSSKESKKLLNVLKTSFRQNLDREHGYGPESSESSASKTASKQGSASHNEHRRPTDRHLRAILSNPLFKSSVQPDNAVLANPRDPMDVFDEAVSRGMMTRKAATGCLRTKRQKILQSSALSVQDAMRASSTGLRVIQWLRSSGAERTLDFLADRRFVSELIPFMVAEGLEEVAWGWADRMVRGEGPKEESSKIVGSLVTSLVLDKSHVDSNLDTAFSTILRADATWKADPQLPQILLRPWRLLSWQSTVDAWKRPPPSFALFESYVETANHIQKPLRLDRAHLALHHPTSPSYERALRFIQDQPLTTFESNKNLVTRIICMGMDAVGFLTRIGRTDEAMHLLQLLQSKFSKEVWQKHQTRGVAFV
;
A
#
# COMPACT_ATOMS: atom_id res chain seq x y z
N MET A 1 -18.84 39.57 -59.65
CA MET A 1 -19.96 40.32 -59.03
C MET A 1 -21.15 39.38 -58.97
N PHE A 2 -21.43 38.80 -57.81
CA PHE A 2 -22.52 37.82 -57.64
C PHE A 2 -23.66 38.46 -56.85
N THR A 3 -24.85 38.42 -57.43
CA THR A 3 -26.05 39.10 -56.96
C THR A 3 -26.77 38.21 -55.94
N THR A 4 -27.09 38.78 -54.77
CA THR A 4 -27.77 38.07 -53.68
C THR A 4 -29.28 38.08 -53.91
N LYS A 5 -29.90 36.89 -54.00
CA LYS A 5 -31.35 36.74 -54.10
C LYS A 5 -31.99 36.76 -52.71
N SER A 6 -33.06 37.55 -52.61
CA SER A 6 -33.84 37.91 -51.43
C SER A 6 -34.43 36.72 -50.66
N LEU A 7 -34.31 36.78 -49.32
CA LEU A 7 -34.85 35.85 -48.31
C LEU A 7 -36.38 35.93 -48.14
N SER A 8 -37.13 35.93 -49.24
CA SER A 8 -38.60 36.07 -49.23
C SER A 8 -39.36 34.74 -49.43
N ALA A 9 -38.66 33.61 -49.54
CA ALA A 9 -39.27 32.31 -49.82
C ALA A 9 -39.65 31.45 -48.59
N ILE A 10 -39.32 31.87 -47.36
CA ILE A 10 -39.65 31.10 -46.13
C ILE A 10 -41.02 31.48 -45.55
N LYS A 11 -41.66 32.55 -46.04
CA LYS A 11 -42.93 33.05 -45.52
C LYS A 11 -44.17 32.19 -45.86
N TYR A 12 -44.05 31.21 -46.75
CA TYR A 12 -45.21 30.43 -47.23
C TYR A 12 -45.30 28.99 -46.68
N ALA A 13 -44.41 28.61 -45.75
CA ALA A 13 -44.37 27.25 -45.20
C ALA A 13 -44.79 27.14 -43.71
N ILE A 14 -45.24 28.24 -43.09
CA ILE A 14 -45.67 28.22 -41.68
C ILE A 14 -47.16 28.58 -41.64
N PRO A 15 -48.06 27.64 -41.30
CA PRO A 15 -49.46 27.98 -41.12
C PRO A 15 -49.61 28.99 -39.98
N SER A 16 -50.50 29.97 -40.20
CA SER A 16 -50.94 31.00 -39.27
C SER A 16 -51.02 30.48 -37.83
N ILE A 17 -49.98 30.73 -37.04
CA ILE A 17 -49.99 30.52 -35.59
C ILE A 17 -50.91 31.59 -35.03
N HIS A 18 -52.16 31.20 -34.76
CA HIS A 18 -53.07 31.98 -33.95
C HIS A 18 -52.37 32.30 -32.63
N GLN A 19 -52.15 33.58 -32.37
CA GLN A 19 -51.61 34.07 -31.12
C GLN A 19 -52.72 33.88 -30.07
N PRO A 20 -52.62 32.92 -29.12
CA PRO A 20 -53.66 32.81 -28.12
C PRO A 20 -53.58 34.01 -27.17
N LEU A 21 -54.75 34.43 -26.69
CA LEU A 21 -54.98 35.45 -25.65
C LEU A 21 -53.88 35.45 -24.58
N PRO A 22 -53.53 36.63 -24.01
CA PRO A 22 -52.46 36.74 -23.02
C PRO A 22 -52.75 35.85 -21.80
N LEU A 23 -52.05 34.71 -21.75
CA LEU A 23 -52.12 33.73 -20.67
C LEU A 23 -51.77 34.40 -19.33
N SER A 24 -52.62 34.19 -18.33
CA SER A 24 -52.39 34.65 -16.96
C SER A 24 -51.05 34.09 -16.43
N SER A 25 -50.33 34.86 -15.60
CA SER A 25 -49.06 34.43 -14.97
C SER A 25 -49.14 33.07 -14.25
N LYS A 26 -50.34 32.68 -13.82
CA LYS A 26 -50.59 31.35 -13.23
C LYS A 26 -50.63 30.24 -14.27
N GLU A 27 -51.17 30.50 -15.46
CA GLU A 27 -51.31 29.52 -16.54
C GLU A 27 -49.97 29.30 -17.26
N SER A 28 -49.15 30.34 -17.43
CA SER A 28 -47.79 30.18 -17.97
C SER A 28 -46.89 29.38 -17.05
N LYS A 29 -46.99 29.57 -15.72
CA LYS A 29 -46.31 28.72 -14.73
C LYS A 29 -46.82 27.28 -14.75
N LYS A 30 -48.13 27.07 -14.92
CA LYS A 30 -48.72 25.74 -15.04
C LYS A 30 -48.22 25.04 -16.31
N LEU A 31 -48.21 25.73 -17.45
CA LEU A 31 -47.69 25.21 -18.71
C LEU A 31 -46.20 24.88 -18.62
N LEU A 32 -45.40 25.76 -18.00
CA LEU A 32 -43.96 25.54 -17.82
C LEU A 32 -43.68 24.35 -16.89
N ASN A 33 -44.51 24.14 -15.87
CA ASN A 33 -44.41 22.95 -15.03
C ASN A 33 -44.82 21.67 -15.77
N VAL A 34 -45.84 21.73 -16.63
CA VAL A 34 -46.24 20.61 -17.49
C VAL A 34 -45.14 20.29 -18.52
N LEU A 35 -44.51 21.29 -19.12
CA LEU A 35 -43.38 21.09 -20.03
C LEU A 35 -42.17 20.51 -19.31
N LYS A 36 -41.81 21.04 -18.13
CA LYS A 36 -40.70 20.51 -17.33
C LYS A 36 -40.94 19.07 -16.90
N THR A 37 -42.17 18.73 -16.51
CA THR A 37 -42.52 17.37 -16.11
C THR A 37 -42.49 16.43 -17.31
N SER A 38 -43.07 16.81 -18.45
CA SER A 38 -43.02 16.04 -19.70
C SER A 38 -41.59 15.82 -20.21
N PHE A 39 -40.73 16.84 -20.17
CA PHE A 39 -39.33 16.71 -20.57
C PHE A 39 -38.55 15.79 -19.62
N ARG A 40 -38.80 15.89 -18.31
CA ARG A 40 -38.22 14.97 -17.33
C ARG A 40 -38.71 13.54 -17.53
N GLN A 41 -39.99 13.35 -17.82
CA GLN A 41 -40.57 12.04 -18.11
C GLN A 41 -39.98 11.42 -19.39
N ASN A 42 -39.72 12.24 -20.41
CA ASN A 42 -39.12 11.78 -21.65
C ASN A 42 -37.63 11.43 -21.48
N LEU A 43 -36.89 12.25 -20.71
CA LEU A 43 -35.51 11.94 -20.35
C LEU A 43 -35.40 10.70 -19.47
N ASP A 44 -36.31 10.55 -18.51
CA ASP A 44 -36.35 9.37 -17.65
C ASP A 44 -36.72 8.11 -18.49
N ARG A 45 -37.54 8.23 -19.56
CA ARG A 45 -37.83 7.13 -20.50
C ARG A 45 -36.65 6.76 -21.39
N GLU A 46 -35.95 7.74 -21.96
CA GLU A 46 -34.76 7.54 -22.81
C GLU A 46 -33.56 6.97 -22.04
N HIS A 47 -33.46 7.27 -20.74
CA HIS A 47 -32.38 6.79 -19.87
C HIS A 47 -32.75 5.56 -19.02
N GLY A 48 -33.86 4.88 -19.33
CA GLY A 48 -34.22 3.58 -18.74
C GLY A 48 -34.87 3.60 -17.34
N TYR A 49 -35.48 4.73 -16.95
CA TYR A 49 -36.19 4.95 -15.67
C TYR A 49 -37.71 5.19 -15.87
N GLY A 50 -38.34 4.50 -16.81
CA GLY A 50 -39.80 4.38 -16.82
C GLY A 50 -40.28 3.41 -15.72
N PRO A 51 -41.46 3.61 -15.11
CA PRO A 51 -42.03 2.57 -14.24
C PRO A 51 -42.14 1.29 -15.05
N GLU A 52 -41.60 0.19 -14.52
CA GLU A 52 -41.75 -1.13 -15.10
C GLU A 52 -43.24 -1.41 -15.30
N SER A 53 -43.70 -1.29 -16.55
CA SER A 53 -44.90 -2.00 -16.96
C SER A 53 -44.56 -3.47 -16.80
N SER A 54 -45.25 -4.09 -15.85
CA SER A 54 -45.11 -5.49 -15.54
C SER A 54 -45.60 -6.32 -16.72
N GLU A 55 -44.69 -6.63 -17.64
CA GLU A 55 -44.76 -7.83 -18.46
C GLU A 55 -43.59 -8.72 -18.08
N SER A 56 -43.79 -9.45 -16.97
CA SER A 56 -43.02 -10.64 -16.67
C SER A 56 -43.41 -11.74 -17.65
N SER A 57 -42.43 -12.30 -18.36
CA SER A 57 -42.33 -13.74 -18.48
C SER A 57 -41.09 -14.21 -17.71
N ALA A 58 -41.39 -14.96 -16.64
CA ALA A 58 -40.62 -16.01 -15.96
C ALA A 58 -39.07 -15.92 -16.00
N SER A 59 -38.39 -15.97 -14.86
CA SER A 59 -38.44 -17.13 -13.97
C SER A 59 -37.99 -16.82 -12.53
N LYS A 60 -38.76 -17.38 -11.59
CA LYS A 60 -38.53 -17.42 -10.14
C LYS A 60 -37.35 -18.33 -9.78
N THR A 61 -36.59 -17.93 -8.75
CA THR A 61 -36.28 -18.67 -7.51
C THR A 61 -35.34 -17.78 -6.66
N ALA A 62 -35.84 -17.00 -5.70
CA ALA A 62 -36.18 -17.36 -4.32
C ALA A 62 -34.98 -17.67 -3.41
N SER A 63 -34.55 -16.68 -2.61
CA SER A 63 -34.26 -16.86 -1.18
C SER A 63 -34.30 -15.51 -0.44
N LYS A 64 -35.11 -15.48 0.62
CA LYS A 64 -35.45 -14.34 1.50
C LYS A 64 -34.39 -14.08 2.58
N GLN A 65 -34.54 -12.91 3.21
CA GLN A 65 -33.99 -12.42 4.49
C GLN A 65 -32.68 -11.64 4.32
N GLY A 66 -32.51 -10.38 4.74
CA GLY A 66 -33.39 -9.46 5.46
C GLY A 66 -32.49 -8.45 6.17
N SER A 67 -32.55 -7.17 5.80
CA SER A 67 -32.28 -6.05 6.70
C SER A 67 -32.67 -4.75 6.02
N ALA A 68 -33.41 -3.94 6.78
CA ALA A 68 -33.87 -2.63 6.39
C ALA A 68 -32.69 -1.71 6.04
N SER A 69 -32.71 -1.13 4.85
CA SER A 69 -32.07 0.14 4.58
C SER A 69 -32.88 0.84 3.50
N HIS A 70 -33.32 2.04 3.80
CA HIS A 70 -33.92 3.00 2.87
C HIS A 70 -32.99 3.18 1.66
N ASN A 71 -33.15 2.34 0.63
CA ASN A 71 -32.63 2.62 -0.70
C ASN A 71 -33.74 3.33 -1.48
N GLU A 72 -33.96 4.60 -1.12
CA GLU A 72 -34.53 5.54 -2.07
C GLU A 72 -33.64 5.53 -3.31
N HIS A 73 -34.28 5.28 -4.46
CA HIS A 73 -33.71 5.18 -5.79
C HIS A 73 -32.68 6.29 -6.08
N ARG A 74 -31.40 6.03 -5.79
CA ARG A 74 -30.30 6.93 -6.16
C ARG A 74 -29.93 6.69 -7.61
N ARG A 75 -30.25 7.66 -8.46
CA ARG A 75 -29.88 7.71 -9.87
C ARG A 75 -28.36 7.48 -10.02
N PRO A 76 -27.89 6.69 -11.00
CA PRO A 76 -26.46 6.52 -11.30
C PRO A 76 -25.75 7.85 -11.53
N THR A 77 -26.45 8.83 -12.09
CA THR A 77 -25.96 10.21 -12.25
C THR A 77 -25.76 10.89 -10.90
N ASP A 78 -26.60 10.65 -9.90
CA ASP A 78 -26.39 11.17 -8.55
C ASP A 78 -25.26 10.43 -7.83
N ARG A 79 -25.07 9.13 -8.08
CA ARG A 79 -23.90 8.40 -7.58
C ARG A 79 -22.62 8.92 -8.24
N HIS A 80 -22.65 9.20 -9.53
CA HIS A 80 -21.52 9.73 -10.29
C HIS A 80 -21.23 11.18 -9.92
N LEU A 81 -22.23 12.05 -9.83
CA LEU A 81 -22.12 13.42 -9.32
C LEU A 81 -21.69 13.43 -7.87
N ARG A 82 -22.17 12.51 -7.02
CA ARG A 82 -21.68 12.40 -5.64
C ARG A 82 -20.24 11.91 -5.62
N ALA A 83 -19.81 11.02 -6.51
CA ALA A 83 -18.40 10.64 -6.65
C ALA A 83 -17.55 11.84 -7.10
N ILE A 84 -18.01 12.64 -8.06
CA ILE A 84 -17.35 13.86 -8.53
C ILE A 84 -17.32 14.93 -7.43
N LEU A 85 -18.43 15.22 -6.77
CA LEU A 85 -18.54 16.25 -5.72
C LEU A 85 -17.97 15.78 -4.37
N SER A 86 -17.78 14.48 -4.17
CA SER A 86 -17.01 13.95 -3.04
C SER A 86 -15.52 14.18 -3.20
N ASN A 87 -15.06 14.53 -4.40
CA ASN A 87 -13.67 14.87 -4.66
C ASN A 87 -13.30 16.18 -3.91
N PRO A 88 -12.23 16.17 -3.10
CA PRO A 88 -11.78 17.35 -2.35
C PRO A 88 -11.50 18.57 -3.22
N LEU A 89 -11.31 18.42 -4.53
CA LEU A 89 -11.19 19.52 -5.50
C LEU A 89 -12.43 20.43 -5.57
N PHE A 90 -13.63 19.95 -5.20
CA PHE A 90 -14.89 20.69 -5.35
C PHE A 90 -15.56 21.08 -4.03
N LYS A 91 -14.98 20.72 -2.89
CA LYS A 91 -15.52 21.06 -1.55
C LYS A 91 -14.96 22.40 -1.06
N SER A 92 -15.33 23.50 -1.72
CA SER A 92 -14.94 24.84 -1.29
C SER A 92 -16.10 25.54 -0.59
N SER A 93 -16.17 25.43 0.73
CA SER A 93 -16.83 26.47 1.55
C SER A 93 -15.77 27.50 1.91
N VAL A 94 -15.79 28.64 1.22
CA VAL A 94 -14.98 29.80 1.60
C VAL A 94 -15.55 30.35 2.91
N GLN A 95 -14.79 30.26 3.99
CA GLN A 95 -15.04 31.04 5.20
C GLN A 95 -13.77 31.85 5.47
N PRO A 96 -13.86 33.19 5.60
CA PRO A 96 -12.68 34.04 5.71
C PRO A 96 -12.08 33.96 7.12
N ASP A 97 -10.77 34.22 7.15
CA ASP A 97 -9.89 34.22 8.31
C ASP A 97 -10.48 34.92 9.54
N ASN A 98 -10.62 34.15 10.62
CA ASN A 98 -10.46 34.67 11.97
C ASN A 98 -9.37 33.83 12.64
N ALA A 99 -8.19 34.44 12.78
CA ALA A 99 -7.06 33.92 13.53
C ALA A 99 -7.41 33.88 15.02
N VAL A 100 -8.16 32.85 15.42
CA VAL A 100 -8.32 32.44 16.81
C VAL A 100 -7.37 31.26 17.00
N LEU A 101 -6.36 31.47 17.86
CA LEU A 101 -5.41 30.49 18.40
C LEU A 101 -5.73 29.04 17.99
N ALA A 102 -5.22 28.65 16.82
CA ALA A 102 -5.68 27.45 16.15
C ALA A 102 -5.20 26.21 16.92
N ASN A 103 -6.14 25.39 17.38
CA ASN A 103 -5.86 23.99 17.65
C ASN A 103 -5.04 23.44 16.47
N PRO A 104 -3.97 22.66 16.74
CA PRO A 104 -3.03 22.26 15.70
C PRO A 104 -3.76 21.48 14.60
N ARG A 105 -4.04 22.15 13.48
CA ARG A 105 -4.82 21.67 12.33
C ARG A 105 -4.39 20.27 11.90
N ASP A 106 -5.34 19.42 11.50
CA ASP A 106 -5.00 18.08 11.03
C ASP A 106 -4.12 18.21 9.77
N PRO A 107 -2.95 17.55 9.70
CA PRO A 107 -2.13 17.56 8.50
C PRO A 107 -2.89 17.14 7.24
N MET A 108 -3.94 16.32 7.38
CA MET A 108 -4.76 15.93 6.24
C MET A 108 -5.71 17.04 5.75
N ASP A 109 -6.11 17.97 6.60
CA ASP A 109 -6.89 19.14 6.17
C ASP A 109 -6.04 20.10 5.33
N VAL A 110 -4.78 20.28 5.75
CA VAL A 110 -3.78 21.05 4.98
C VAL A 110 -3.46 20.35 3.66
N PHE A 111 -3.41 19.02 3.67
CA PHE A 111 -3.24 18.22 2.46
C PHE A 111 -4.40 18.46 1.49
N ASP A 112 -5.65 18.32 1.94
CA ASP A 112 -6.84 18.48 1.10
C ASP A 112 -6.94 19.92 0.54
N GLU A 113 -6.62 20.93 1.36
CA GLU A 113 -6.57 22.33 0.93
C GLU A 113 -5.52 22.54 -0.17
N ALA A 114 -4.29 22.05 0.02
CA ALA A 114 -3.24 22.19 -0.98
C ALA A 114 -3.51 21.37 -2.25
N VAL A 115 -4.21 20.25 -2.16
CA VAL A 115 -4.72 19.50 -3.33
C VAL A 115 -5.78 20.31 -4.07
N SER A 116 -6.75 20.90 -3.38
CA SER A 116 -7.81 21.73 -3.98
C SER A 116 -7.26 22.94 -4.76
N ARG A 117 -6.14 23.50 -4.29
CA ARG A 117 -5.44 24.62 -4.94
C ARG A 117 -4.47 24.19 -6.04
N GLY A 118 -4.31 22.89 -6.28
CA GLY A 118 -3.34 22.36 -7.25
C GLY A 118 -1.87 22.56 -6.84
N MET A 119 -1.60 22.86 -5.57
CA MET A 119 -0.26 23.15 -5.04
C MET A 119 0.43 21.92 -4.43
N MET A 120 -0.26 20.77 -4.38
CA MET A 120 0.28 19.56 -3.78
C MET A 120 1.43 18.97 -4.60
N THR A 121 2.55 18.71 -3.94
CA THR A 121 3.73 18.06 -4.52
C THR A 121 4.09 16.80 -3.74
N ARG A 122 4.85 15.89 -4.36
CA ARG A 122 5.33 14.67 -3.69
C ARG A 122 6.05 14.95 -2.37
N LYS A 123 6.93 15.96 -2.34
CA LYS A 123 7.66 16.36 -1.12
C LYS A 123 6.71 16.87 -0.02
N ALA A 124 5.72 17.67 -0.40
CA ALA A 124 4.72 18.18 0.54
C ALA A 124 3.85 17.03 1.09
N ALA A 125 3.42 16.10 0.22
CA ALA A 125 2.68 14.91 0.61
C ALA A 125 3.47 14.02 1.59
N THR A 126 4.76 13.78 1.34
CA THR A 126 5.65 13.07 2.27
C THR A 126 5.72 13.77 3.63
N GLY A 127 5.82 15.11 3.65
CA GLY A 127 5.79 15.89 4.88
C GLY A 127 4.48 15.71 5.65
N CYS A 128 3.34 15.76 4.95
CA CYS A 128 2.01 15.55 5.54
C CYS A 128 1.87 14.15 6.14
N LEU A 129 2.26 13.12 5.39
CA LEU A 129 2.26 11.72 5.83
C LEU A 129 3.09 11.54 7.11
N ARG A 130 4.32 12.06 7.11
CA ARG A 130 5.23 11.97 8.25
C ARG A 130 4.68 12.69 9.48
N THR A 131 4.10 13.88 9.29
CA THR A 131 3.53 14.69 10.38
C THR A 131 2.29 13.99 10.96
N LYS A 132 1.44 13.42 10.09
CA LYS A 132 0.27 12.65 10.52
C LYS A 132 0.68 11.41 11.30
N ARG A 133 1.68 10.65 10.81
CA ARG A 133 2.25 9.50 11.52
C ARG A 133 2.80 9.88 12.88
N GLN A 134 3.54 10.98 12.97
CA GLN A 134 4.06 11.48 14.24
C GLN A 134 2.93 11.86 15.21
N LYS A 135 1.89 12.55 14.74
CA LYS A 135 0.70 12.86 15.58
C LYS A 135 0.02 11.59 16.08
N ILE A 136 -0.07 10.54 15.25
CA ILE A 136 -0.63 9.25 15.67
C ILE A 136 0.24 8.60 16.75
N LEU A 137 1.56 8.58 16.57
CA LEU A 137 2.50 8.01 17.55
C LEU A 137 2.50 8.77 18.88
N GLN A 138 2.21 10.07 18.86
CA GLN A 138 2.09 10.92 20.05
C GLN A 138 0.69 10.91 20.67
N SER A 139 -0.30 10.36 19.96
CA SER A 139 -1.67 10.27 20.47
C SER A 139 -1.80 9.12 21.47
N SER A 140 -2.74 9.23 22.40
CA SER A 140 -3.07 8.20 23.38
C SER A 140 -3.81 7.00 22.78
N ALA A 141 -3.67 6.75 21.47
CA ALA A 141 -4.32 5.63 20.81
C ALA A 141 -3.80 4.29 21.34
N LEU A 142 -4.72 3.40 21.69
CA LEU A 142 -4.44 2.03 22.16
C LEU A 142 -3.65 1.20 21.13
N SER A 143 -3.82 1.52 19.85
CA SER A 143 -3.17 0.84 18.73
C SER A 143 -2.83 1.83 17.63
N VAL A 144 -1.55 1.90 17.26
CA VAL A 144 -1.08 2.74 16.14
C VAL A 144 -1.75 2.33 14.83
N GLN A 145 -1.95 1.03 14.63
CA GLN A 145 -2.54 0.50 13.39
C GLN A 145 -4.01 0.91 13.25
N ASP A 146 -4.77 0.89 14.34
CA ASP A 146 -6.18 1.29 14.31
C ASP A 146 -6.33 2.80 14.11
N ALA A 147 -5.46 3.60 14.73
CA ALA A 147 -5.41 5.05 14.51
C ALA A 147 -5.03 5.41 13.06
N MET A 148 -4.11 4.66 12.45
CA MET A 148 -3.77 4.82 11.03
C MET A 148 -4.93 4.39 10.11
N ARG A 149 -5.62 3.29 10.44
CA ARG A 149 -6.81 2.85 9.68
C ARG A 149 -7.93 3.90 9.73
N ALA A 150 -8.16 4.49 10.91
CA ALA A 150 -9.18 5.52 11.11
C ALA A 150 -8.83 6.84 10.39
N SER A 151 -7.56 7.10 10.07
CA SER A 151 -7.16 8.37 9.48
C SER A 151 -7.50 8.50 8.00
N SER A 152 -7.76 7.38 7.28
CA SER A 152 -8.03 7.36 5.83
C SER A 152 -6.97 8.09 4.98
N THR A 153 -5.76 8.22 5.52
CA THR A 153 -4.68 9.02 4.97
C THR A 153 -4.15 8.41 3.68
N GLY A 154 -3.97 7.09 3.64
CA GLY A 154 -3.54 6.35 2.46
C GLY A 154 -4.53 6.53 1.31
N LEU A 155 -5.82 6.36 1.59
CA LEU A 155 -6.90 6.53 0.61
C LEU A 155 -6.91 7.93 -0.02
N ARG A 156 -6.77 9.00 0.77
CA ARG A 156 -6.73 10.38 0.26
C ARG A 156 -5.52 10.62 -0.65
N VAL A 157 -4.35 10.11 -0.26
CA VAL A 157 -3.13 10.24 -1.08
C VAL A 157 -3.25 9.45 -2.38
N ILE A 158 -3.83 8.25 -2.37
CA ILE A 158 -4.09 7.47 -3.59
C ILE A 158 -5.06 8.20 -4.53
N GLN A 159 -6.13 8.80 -3.98
CA GLN A 159 -7.07 9.60 -4.78
C GLN A 159 -6.38 10.79 -5.44
N TRP A 160 -5.46 11.46 -4.73
CA TRP A 160 -4.63 12.51 -5.30
C TRP A 160 -3.67 12.01 -6.39
N LEU A 161 -3.01 10.87 -6.19
CA LEU A 161 -2.15 10.25 -7.22
C LEU A 161 -2.94 9.90 -8.49
N ARG A 162 -4.20 9.48 -8.33
CA ARG A 162 -5.14 9.24 -9.42
C ARG A 162 -5.53 10.51 -10.16
N SER A 163 -5.98 11.53 -9.42
CA SER A 163 -6.48 12.77 -10.01
C SER A 163 -5.37 13.59 -10.66
N SER A 164 -4.14 13.53 -10.11
CA SER A 164 -2.96 14.19 -10.70
C SER A 164 -2.39 13.44 -11.91
N GLY A 165 -2.85 12.22 -12.19
CA GLY A 165 -2.32 11.37 -13.26
C GLY A 165 -0.99 10.68 -12.91
N ALA A 166 -0.42 10.90 -11.72
CA ALA A 166 0.84 10.29 -11.29
C ALA A 166 0.74 8.75 -11.19
N GLU A 167 -0.44 8.19 -10.93
CA GLU A 167 -0.65 6.74 -10.96
C GLU A 167 -0.47 6.14 -12.36
N ARG A 168 -0.64 6.92 -13.43
CA ARG A 168 -0.50 6.40 -14.80
C ARG A 168 0.96 6.10 -15.12
N THR A 169 1.88 7.01 -14.77
CA THR A 169 3.32 6.88 -15.08
C THR A 169 4.10 6.10 -14.03
N LEU A 170 3.58 5.97 -12.80
CA LEU A 170 4.22 5.27 -11.68
C LEU A 170 5.59 5.84 -11.24
N ASP A 171 5.98 7.02 -11.74
CA ASP A 171 7.26 7.67 -11.42
C ASP A 171 7.43 8.00 -9.93
N PHE A 172 6.32 8.09 -9.19
CA PHE A 172 6.35 8.33 -7.76
C PHE A 172 6.93 7.15 -6.96
N LEU A 173 6.90 5.93 -7.52
CA LEU A 173 7.47 4.74 -6.87
C LEU A 173 9.00 4.80 -6.76
N ALA A 174 9.67 5.58 -7.62
CA ALA A 174 11.10 5.83 -7.52
C ALA A 174 11.46 6.68 -6.29
N ASP A 175 10.52 7.48 -5.77
CA ASP A 175 10.73 8.26 -4.54
C ASP A 175 10.56 7.36 -3.31
N ARG A 176 11.67 6.74 -2.89
CA ARG A 176 11.72 5.83 -1.75
C ARG A 176 11.20 6.44 -0.46
N ARG A 177 11.38 7.76 -0.24
CA ARG A 177 10.94 8.44 0.99
C ARG A 177 9.43 8.58 1.01
N PHE A 178 8.84 8.93 -0.13
CA PHE A 178 7.40 9.00 -0.27
C PHE A 178 6.77 7.62 -0.07
N VAL A 179 7.27 6.59 -0.76
CA VAL A 179 6.75 5.22 -0.66
C VAL A 179 6.88 4.67 0.77
N SER A 180 8.01 4.89 1.45
CA SER A 180 8.21 4.40 2.83
C SER A 180 7.26 5.00 3.85
N GLU A 181 6.71 6.19 3.59
CA GLU A 181 5.72 6.81 4.48
C GLU A 181 4.29 6.48 4.06
N LEU A 182 4.02 6.22 2.78
CA LEU A 182 2.69 5.90 2.27
C LEU A 182 2.27 4.45 2.57
N ILE A 183 3.17 3.48 2.36
CA ILE A 183 2.84 2.05 2.48
C ILE A 183 2.31 1.65 3.86
N PRO A 184 2.82 2.18 4.99
CA PRO A 184 2.26 1.87 6.31
C PRO A 184 0.78 2.22 6.43
N PHE A 185 0.34 3.36 5.87
CA PHE A 185 -1.07 3.74 5.84
C PHE A 185 -1.88 2.82 4.93
N MET A 186 -1.35 2.47 3.76
CA MET A 186 -2.02 1.56 2.83
C MET A 186 -2.24 0.17 3.44
N VAL A 187 -1.26 -0.37 4.15
CA VAL A 187 -1.38 -1.67 4.84
C VAL A 187 -2.39 -1.59 5.99
N ALA A 188 -2.37 -0.52 6.80
CA ALA A 188 -3.33 -0.34 7.89
C ALA A 188 -4.78 -0.19 7.39
N GLU A 189 -4.98 0.46 6.25
CA GLU A 189 -6.27 0.71 5.60
C GLU A 189 -6.76 -0.44 4.69
N GLY A 190 -5.96 -1.49 4.51
CA GLY A 190 -6.32 -2.62 3.64
C GLY A 190 -6.27 -2.31 2.13
N LEU A 191 -5.46 -1.33 1.73
CA LEU A 191 -5.29 -0.87 0.34
C LEU A 191 -4.06 -1.51 -0.35
N GLU A 192 -3.56 -2.63 0.18
CA GLU A 192 -2.37 -3.31 -0.34
C GLU A 192 -2.52 -3.83 -1.76
N GLU A 193 -3.73 -4.21 -2.18
CA GLU A 193 -4.00 -4.63 -3.56
C GLU A 193 -3.69 -3.53 -4.58
N VAL A 194 -3.80 -2.26 -4.19
CA VAL A 194 -3.40 -1.14 -5.03
C VAL A 194 -1.88 -1.11 -5.20
N ALA A 195 -1.12 -1.36 -4.13
CA ALA A 195 0.35 -1.47 -4.20
C ALA A 195 0.80 -2.68 -5.03
N TRP A 196 0.12 -3.83 -4.91
CA TRP A 196 0.36 -4.99 -5.77
C TRP A 196 0.04 -4.71 -7.23
N GLY A 197 -1.04 -3.99 -7.52
CA GLY A 197 -1.36 -3.53 -8.87
C GLY A 197 -0.29 -2.61 -9.46
N TRP A 198 0.28 -1.70 -8.66
CA TRP A 198 1.41 -0.88 -9.08
C TRP A 198 2.66 -1.72 -9.36
N ALA A 199 2.95 -2.70 -8.51
CA ALA A 199 4.07 -3.61 -8.70
C ALA A 199 3.93 -4.43 -10.00
N ASP A 200 2.76 -4.99 -10.25
CA ASP A 200 2.48 -5.78 -11.47
C ASP A 200 2.66 -4.94 -12.74
N ARG A 201 2.12 -3.72 -12.75
CA ARG A 201 2.28 -2.78 -13.88
C ARG A 201 3.75 -2.40 -14.10
N MET A 202 4.53 -2.22 -13.03
CA MET A 202 5.98 -1.96 -13.13
C MET A 202 6.74 -3.15 -13.73
N VAL A 203 6.41 -4.38 -13.33
CA VAL A 203 7.03 -5.60 -13.88
C VAL A 203 6.67 -5.79 -15.36
N ARG A 204 5.42 -5.48 -15.75
CA ARG A 204 4.97 -5.46 -17.17
C ARG A 204 5.61 -4.35 -18.02
N GLY A 205 6.34 -3.42 -17.40
CA GLY A 205 7.05 -2.35 -18.10
C GLY A 205 6.23 -1.09 -18.38
N GLU A 206 5.12 -0.87 -17.65
CA GLU A 206 4.31 0.35 -17.79
C GLU A 206 4.88 1.59 -17.07
N GLY A 207 5.97 1.44 -16.32
CA GLY A 207 6.64 2.53 -15.61
C GLY A 207 8.05 2.83 -16.11
N PRO A 208 8.87 3.52 -15.31
CA PRO A 208 10.28 3.77 -15.63
C PRO A 208 11.01 2.46 -15.97
N LYS A 209 11.55 2.38 -17.19
CA LYS A 209 12.24 1.18 -17.68
C LYS A 209 13.53 0.91 -16.90
N GLU A 210 14.18 1.95 -16.41
CA GLU A 210 15.37 1.84 -15.58
C GLU A 210 14.97 1.51 -14.14
N GLU A 211 15.58 0.46 -13.58
CA GLU A 211 15.43 0.07 -12.17
C GLU A 211 14.06 -0.48 -11.73
N SER A 212 13.19 -0.90 -12.65
CA SER A 212 11.86 -1.46 -12.32
C SER A 212 11.93 -2.54 -11.23
N SER A 213 12.85 -3.49 -11.35
CA SER A 213 13.06 -4.58 -10.39
C SER A 213 13.52 -4.09 -9.01
N LYS A 214 14.33 -3.04 -8.94
CA LYS A 214 14.77 -2.42 -7.67
C LYS A 214 13.64 -1.63 -7.02
N ILE A 215 12.82 -0.95 -7.82
CA ILE A 215 11.66 -0.20 -7.35
C ILE A 215 10.63 -1.16 -6.77
N VAL A 216 10.26 -2.19 -7.53
CA VAL A 216 9.33 -3.24 -7.10
C VAL A 216 9.89 -3.97 -5.87
N GLY A 217 11.17 -4.37 -5.88
CA GLY A 217 11.80 -4.98 -4.72
C GLY A 217 11.77 -4.07 -3.48
N SER A 218 11.93 -2.75 -3.64
CA SER A 218 11.80 -1.79 -2.53
C SER A 218 10.37 -1.66 -2.03
N LEU A 219 9.38 -1.68 -2.93
CA LEU A 219 7.97 -1.65 -2.58
C LEU A 219 7.56 -2.91 -1.80
N VAL A 220 7.96 -4.09 -2.28
CA VAL A 220 7.74 -5.37 -1.57
C VAL A 220 8.46 -5.37 -0.23
N THR A 221 9.68 -4.79 -0.15
CA THR A 221 10.39 -4.63 1.14
C THR A 221 9.57 -3.79 2.13
N SER A 222 8.94 -2.70 1.69
CA SER A 222 8.07 -1.89 2.55
C SER A 222 6.83 -2.65 3.00
N LEU A 223 6.19 -3.41 2.10
CA LEU A 223 5.05 -4.27 2.45
C LEU A 223 5.44 -5.33 3.49
N VAL A 224 6.55 -6.04 3.28
CA VAL A 224 7.07 -7.05 4.22
C VAL A 224 7.39 -6.43 5.58
N LEU A 225 8.02 -5.25 5.59
CA LEU A 225 8.34 -4.55 6.84
C LEU A 225 7.07 -4.22 7.63
N ASP A 226 6.06 -3.62 7.00
CA ASP A 226 4.83 -3.26 7.71
C ASP A 226 4.02 -4.49 8.13
N LYS A 227 3.96 -5.52 7.27
CA LYS A 227 3.31 -6.80 7.58
C LYS A 227 3.98 -7.52 8.75
N SER A 228 5.29 -7.40 8.91
CA SER A 228 6.01 -7.95 10.07
C SER A 228 5.55 -7.35 11.41
N HIS A 229 4.82 -6.22 11.42
CA HIS A 229 4.27 -5.63 12.64
C HIS A 229 2.79 -5.96 12.86
N VAL A 230 2.13 -6.62 11.90
CA VAL A 230 0.70 -6.98 11.99
C VAL A 230 0.52 -8.21 12.88
N ASP A 231 1.40 -9.20 12.74
CA ASP A 231 1.41 -10.40 13.56
C ASP A 231 2.64 -10.48 14.48
N SER A 232 2.53 -11.29 15.51
CA SER A 232 3.65 -11.57 16.42
C SER A 232 4.67 -12.50 15.77
N ASN A 233 4.24 -13.46 14.94
CA ASN A 233 5.02 -14.61 14.47
C ASN A 233 5.56 -14.52 13.01
N LEU A 234 5.49 -13.36 12.35
CA LEU A 234 6.00 -13.10 10.98
C LEU A 234 5.30 -13.86 9.84
N ASP A 235 4.25 -14.63 10.10
CA ASP A 235 3.57 -15.48 9.11
C ASP A 235 3.01 -14.68 7.92
N THR A 236 2.46 -13.49 8.17
CA THR A 236 1.96 -12.56 7.16
C THR A 236 3.11 -11.97 6.34
N ALA A 237 4.27 -11.74 6.94
CA ALA A 237 5.45 -11.28 6.23
C ALA A 237 6.03 -12.39 5.33
N PHE A 238 6.06 -13.65 5.80
CA PHE A 238 6.41 -14.80 4.97
C PHE A 238 5.45 -14.95 3.80
N SER A 239 4.15 -14.92 4.07
CA SER A 239 3.10 -15.01 3.04
C SER A 239 3.22 -13.91 1.98
N THR A 240 3.68 -12.71 2.37
CA THR A 240 3.92 -11.59 1.45
C THR A 240 5.06 -11.90 0.46
N ILE A 241 6.15 -12.53 0.93
CA ILE A 241 7.25 -12.95 0.04
C ILE A 241 6.81 -14.12 -0.84
N LEU A 242 6.08 -15.09 -0.30
CA LEU A 242 5.54 -16.21 -1.08
C LEU A 242 4.59 -15.73 -2.17
N ARG A 243 3.77 -14.71 -1.89
CA ARG A 243 2.94 -14.06 -2.90
C ARG A 243 3.79 -13.42 -4.00
N ALA A 244 4.86 -12.70 -3.66
CA ALA A 244 5.75 -12.11 -4.66
C ALA A 244 6.42 -13.19 -5.54
N ASP A 245 6.89 -14.27 -4.93
CA ASP A 245 7.49 -15.42 -5.63
C ASP A 245 6.49 -16.08 -6.60
N ALA A 246 5.28 -16.35 -6.15
CA ALA A 246 4.22 -16.94 -6.96
C ALA A 246 3.77 -16.01 -8.10
N THR A 247 3.65 -14.71 -7.85
CA THR A 247 3.13 -13.73 -8.82
C THR A 247 4.09 -13.55 -10.01
N TRP A 248 5.39 -13.49 -9.75
CA TRP A 248 6.40 -13.19 -10.76
C TRP A 248 7.33 -14.37 -11.06
N LYS A 249 6.89 -15.61 -10.79
CA LYS A 249 7.70 -16.83 -10.95
C LYS A 249 8.32 -16.98 -12.34
N ALA A 250 7.59 -16.59 -13.38
CA ALA A 250 8.04 -16.67 -14.77
C ALA A 250 8.84 -15.44 -15.23
N ASP A 251 8.96 -14.41 -14.40
CA ASP A 251 9.56 -13.14 -14.79
C ASP A 251 11.09 -13.14 -14.54
N PRO A 252 11.91 -12.73 -15.52
CA PRO A 252 13.37 -12.70 -15.38
C PRO A 252 13.86 -11.70 -14.32
N GLN A 253 13.04 -10.73 -13.91
CA GLN A 253 13.37 -9.74 -12.89
C GLN A 253 13.20 -10.27 -11.46
N LEU A 254 12.52 -11.41 -11.26
CA LEU A 254 12.23 -12.00 -9.96
C LEU A 254 13.44 -12.08 -9.02
N PRO A 255 14.64 -12.54 -9.45
CA PRO A 255 15.79 -12.65 -8.55
C PRO A 255 16.20 -11.32 -7.92
N GLN A 256 16.04 -10.21 -8.67
CA GLN A 256 16.38 -8.86 -8.19
C GLN A 256 15.28 -8.28 -7.31
N ILE A 257 14.02 -8.59 -7.63
CA ILE A 257 12.85 -8.17 -6.83
C ILE A 257 12.91 -8.81 -5.45
N LEU A 258 13.19 -10.12 -5.36
CA LEU A 258 13.17 -10.87 -4.11
C LEU A 258 14.37 -10.60 -3.21
N LEU A 259 15.54 -10.25 -3.75
CA LEU A 259 16.78 -10.19 -2.98
C LEU A 259 16.70 -9.32 -1.71
N ARG A 260 16.15 -8.12 -1.82
CA ARG A 260 16.05 -7.18 -0.69
C ARG A 260 14.98 -7.56 0.34
N PRO A 261 13.71 -7.81 -0.04
CA PRO A 261 12.70 -8.24 0.92
C PRO A 261 13.07 -9.57 1.59
N TRP A 262 13.66 -10.50 0.83
CA TRP A 262 14.13 -11.77 1.38
C TRP A 262 15.18 -11.56 2.46
N ARG A 263 16.21 -10.73 2.22
CA ARG A 263 17.24 -10.44 3.25
C ARG A 263 16.69 -9.72 4.47
N LEU A 264 15.73 -8.81 4.29
CA LEU A 264 15.06 -8.15 5.40
C LEU A 264 14.36 -9.18 6.29
N LEU A 265 13.54 -10.05 5.69
CA LEU A 265 12.79 -11.03 6.49
C LEU A 265 13.73 -12.05 7.14
N SER A 266 14.79 -12.46 6.43
CA SER A 266 15.83 -13.33 6.98
C SER A 266 16.52 -12.72 8.21
N TRP A 267 16.72 -11.40 8.21
CA TRP A 267 17.25 -10.69 9.38
C TRP A 267 16.24 -10.69 10.53
N GLN A 268 14.98 -10.39 10.23
CA GLN A 268 13.91 -10.35 11.23
C GLN A 268 13.67 -11.70 11.90
N SER A 269 13.78 -12.79 11.13
CA SER A 269 13.61 -14.17 11.59
C SER A 269 14.82 -14.76 12.31
N THR A 270 15.98 -14.07 12.33
CA THR A 270 17.17 -14.58 13.02
C THR A 270 17.74 -13.56 14.00
N VAL A 271 18.25 -12.42 13.54
CA VAL A 271 18.87 -11.41 14.39
C VAL A 271 17.87 -10.76 15.35
N ASP A 272 16.62 -10.58 14.90
CA ASP A 272 15.53 -10.06 15.72
C ASP A 272 14.56 -11.15 16.22
N ALA A 273 14.93 -12.44 16.08
CA ALA A 273 14.06 -13.57 16.45
C ALA A 273 13.63 -13.54 17.92
N TRP A 274 14.51 -13.05 18.81
CA TRP A 274 14.26 -12.94 20.25
C TRP A 274 13.06 -12.08 20.63
N LYS A 275 12.58 -11.22 19.72
CA LYS A 275 11.42 -10.34 19.96
C LYS A 275 10.09 -11.06 19.76
N ARG A 276 10.09 -12.29 19.27
CA ARG A 276 8.92 -12.90 18.64
C ARG A 276 8.83 -14.40 18.93
N PRO A 277 7.60 -14.97 18.95
CA PRO A 277 7.43 -16.42 18.89
C PRO A 277 7.96 -16.99 17.57
N PRO A 278 8.29 -18.29 17.54
CA PRO A 278 8.73 -18.95 16.31
C PRO A 278 7.62 -18.92 15.24
N PRO A 279 8.01 -18.84 13.95
CA PRO A 279 7.05 -18.80 12.84
C PRO A 279 6.48 -20.17 12.52
N SER A 280 5.42 -20.19 11.71
CA SER A 280 4.86 -21.44 11.19
C SER A 280 5.90 -22.21 10.35
N PHE A 281 6.09 -23.49 10.66
CA PHE A 281 7.04 -24.37 9.97
C PHE A 281 6.82 -24.38 8.44
N ALA A 282 5.57 -24.53 7.99
CA ALA A 282 5.25 -24.63 6.57
C ALA A 282 5.59 -23.32 5.81
N LEU A 283 5.32 -22.16 6.42
CA LEU A 283 5.63 -20.86 5.82
C LEU A 283 7.12 -20.58 5.82
N PHE A 284 7.82 -20.95 6.91
CA PHE A 284 9.27 -20.82 7.02
C PHE A 284 9.98 -21.63 5.93
N GLU A 285 9.65 -22.91 5.77
CA GLU A 285 10.27 -23.77 4.76
C GLU A 285 10.03 -23.25 3.34
N SER A 286 8.77 -22.93 3.02
CA SER A 286 8.40 -22.37 1.72
C SER A 286 9.19 -21.08 1.43
N TYR A 287 9.39 -20.22 2.43
CA TYR A 287 10.17 -19.00 2.30
C TYR A 287 11.66 -19.29 2.07
N VAL A 288 12.25 -20.24 2.79
CA VAL A 288 13.65 -20.64 2.60
C VAL A 288 13.88 -21.17 1.18
N GLU A 289 12.90 -21.89 0.62
CA GLU A 289 12.94 -22.40 -0.76
C GLU A 289 12.96 -21.29 -1.82
N THR A 290 12.28 -20.15 -1.60
CA THR A 290 12.30 -19.02 -2.55
C THR A 290 13.71 -18.46 -2.77
N ALA A 291 14.65 -18.71 -1.86
CA ALA A 291 16.05 -18.34 -2.04
C ALA A 291 16.71 -19.04 -3.23
N ASN A 292 16.17 -20.17 -3.70
CA ASN A 292 16.65 -20.87 -4.90
C ASN A 292 16.43 -20.04 -6.18
N HIS A 293 15.46 -19.13 -6.19
CA HIS A 293 15.23 -18.21 -7.31
C HIS A 293 16.15 -16.97 -7.26
N ILE A 294 16.95 -16.80 -6.21
CA ILE A 294 17.87 -15.67 -6.05
C ILE A 294 19.27 -16.07 -6.56
N GLN A 295 19.78 -15.36 -7.57
CA GLN A 295 21.08 -15.69 -8.20
C GLN A 295 22.30 -15.57 -7.25
N LYS A 296 22.20 -14.77 -6.19
CA LYS A 296 23.32 -14.56 -5.26
C LYS A 296 23.40 -15.69 -4.24
N PRO A 297 24.60 -16.22 -3.94
CA PRO A 297 24.76 -17.22 -2.89
C PRO A 297 24.54 -16.59 -1.51
N LEU A 298 23.36 -16.81 -0.93
CA LEU A 298 22.93 -16.32 0.38
C LEU A 298 23.49 -17.19 1.54
N ARG A 299 24.79 -17.50 1.50
CA ARG A 299 25.42 -18.49 2.41
C ARG A 299 25.28 -18.12 3.88
N LEU A 300 25.58 -16.87 4.24
CA LEU A 300 25.46 -16.36 5.60
C LEU A 300 24.00 -16.41 6.08
N ASP A 301 23.08 -15.91 5.25
CA ASP A 301 21.67 -15.85 5.60
C ASP A 301 21.07 -17.27 5.78
N ARG A 302 21.40 -18.21 4.89
CA ARG A 302 20.98 -19.62 4.95
C ARG A 302 21.58 -20.37 6.14
N ALA A 303 22.83 -20.09 6.49
CA ALA A 303 23.47 -20.68 7.66
C ALA A 303 22.79 -20.21 8.96
N HIS A 304 22.46 -18.92 9.04
CA HIS A 304 21.76 -18.36 10.19
C HIS A 304 20.32 -18.85 10.28
N LEU A 305 19.61 -18.93 9.15
CA LEU A 305 18.24 -19.49 9.11
C LEU A 305 18.20 -20.96 9.51
N ALA A 306 19.17 -21.79 9.11
CA ALA A 306 19.21 -23.20 9.51
C ALA A 306 19.31 -23.38 11.03
N LEU A 307 19.98 -22.46 11.71
CA LEU A 307 20.10 -22.46 13.17
C LEU A 307 18.80 -22.06 13.88
N HIS A 308 17.98 -21.22 13.23
CA HIS A 308 16.67 -20.77 13.72
C HIS A 308 15.51 -21.58 13.15
N HIS A 309 15.78 -22.75 12.57
CA HIS A 309 14.75 -23.56 11.96
C HIS A 309 13.73 -24.04 13.02
N PRO A 310 12.40 -23.90 12.81
CA PRO A 310 11.39 -24.11 13.86
C PRO A 310 11.35 -25.51 14.49
N THR A 311 11.64 -26.57 13.73
CA THR A 311 11.55 -27.96 14.21
C THR A 311 12.91 -28.67 14.31
N SER A 312 13.81 -28.45 13.35
CA SER A 312 15.16 -29.00 13.32
C SER A 312 16.28 -27.93 13.21
N PRO A 313 16.59 -27.18 14.30
CA PRO A 313 17.75 -26.30 14.35
C PRO A 313 19.06 -27.02 14.01
N SER A 314 19.91 -26.43 13.17
CA SER A 314 21.23 -26.98 12.80
C SER A 314 22.31 -25.91 12.78
N TYR A 315 23.40 -26.15 13.50
CA TYR A 315 24.55 -25.25 13.62
C TYR A 315 25.68 -25.54 12.61
N GLU A 316 25.65 -26.68 11.92
CA GLU A 316 26.77 -27.12 11.07
C GLU A 316 27.13 -26.11 9.98
N ARG A 317 26.11 -25.52 9.34
CA ARG A 317 26.31 -24.52 8.28
C ARG A 317 26.93 -23.23 8.82
N ALA A 318 26.57 -22.82 10.03
CA ALA A 318 27.14 -21.66 10.68
C ALA A 318 28.61 -21.88 11.05
N LEU A 319 28.93 -23.07 11.57
CA LEU A 319 30.29 -23.46 11.93
C LEU A 319 31.20 -23.51 10.69
N ARG A 320 30.78 -24.17 9.61
CA ARG A 320 31.52 -24.18 8.34
C ARG A 320 31.73 -22.77 7.80
N PHE A 321 30.69 -21.93 7.81
CA PHE A 321 30.81 -20.54 7.34
C PHE A 321 31.86 -19.75 8.14
N ILE A 322 31.87 -19.89 9.47
CA ILE A 322 32.83 -19.20 10.33
C ILE A 322 34.24 -19.73 10.12
N GLN A 323 34.43 -21.03 9.87
CA GLN A 323 35.74 -21.63 9.64
C GLN A 323 36.34 -21.22 8.28
N ASP A 324 35.55 -21.33 7.21
CA ASP A 324 36.02 -21.23 5.82
C ASP A 324 36.32 -19.79 5.36
N GLN A 325 35.81 -18.76 6.04
CA GLN A 325 35.93 -17.37 5.59
C GLN A 325 36.99 -16.58 6.40
N PRO A 326 37.89 -15.83 5.74
CA PRO A 326 38.65 -14.78 6.41
C PRO A 326 37.70 -13.62 6.73
N LEU A 327 37.17 -13.60 7.97
CA LEU A 327 36.12 -12.66 8.36
C LEU A 327 36.60 -11.20 8.48
N THR A 328 37.92 -10.98 8.44
CA THR A 328 38.58 -9.66 8.46
C THR A 328 38.18 -8.78 7.27
N THR A 329 37.76 -9.37 6.14
CA THR A 329 37.29 -8.61 4.97
C THR A 329 35.94 -7.92 5.20
N PHE A 330 35.18 -8.30 6.24
CA PHE A 330 33.83 -7.78 6.46
C PHE A 330 33.75 -6.58 7.42
N GLU A 331 34.87 -6.16 8.04
CA GLU A 331 34.87 -5.10 9.06
C GLU A 331 34.29 -3.77 8.55
N SER A 332 34.39 -3.49 7.25
CA SER A 332 33.82 -2.29 6.64
C SER A 332 32.27 -2.30 6.59
N ASN A 333 31.61 -3.46 6.72
CA ASN A 333 30.15 -3.57 6.67
C ASN A 333 29.56 -3.97 8.03
N LYS A 334 29.17 -2.95 8.80
CA LYS A 334 28.60 -3.10 10.16
C LYS A 334 27.44 -4.09 10.24
N ASN A 335 26.57 -4.16 9.24
CA ASN A 335 25.41 -5.07 9.24
C ASN A 335 25.86 -6.52 9.07
N LEU A 336 26.82 -6.78 8.18
CA LEU A 336 27.36 -8.13 8.00
C LEU A 336 28.09 -8.61 9.26
N VAL A 337 28.93 -7.75 9.85
CA VAL A 337 29.63 -8.05 11.11
C VAL A 337 28.63 -8.38 12.21
N THR A 338 27.60 -7.54 12.39
CA THR A 338 26.53 -7.79 13.37
C THR A 338 25.89 -9.15 13.15
N ARG A 339 25.54 -9.48 11.89
CA ARG A 339 24.91 -10.76 11.57
C ARG A 339 25.81 -11.95 11.84
N ILE A 340 27.10 -11.87 11.49
CA ILE A 340 28.07 -12.94 11.73
C ILE A 340 28.25 -13.18 13.23
N ILE A 341 28.37 -12.11 14.02
CA ILE A 341 28.49 -12.22 15.48
C ILE A 341 27.21 -12.82 16.08
N CYS A 342 26.03 -12.34 15.68
CA CYS A 342 24.76 -12.91 16.14
C CYS A 342 24.65 -14.40 15.80
N MET A 343 24.91 -14.79 14.54
CA MET A 343 24.90 -16.19 14.12
C MET A 343 25.90 -17.05 14.91
N GLY A 344 27.11 -16.53 15.14
CA GLY A 344 28.13 -17.21 15.92
C GLY A 344 27.72 -17.40 17.38
N MET A 345 27.19 -16.36 18.01
CA MET A 345 26.69 -16.43 19.40
C MET A 345 25.47 -17.35 19.53
N ASP A 346 24.55 -17.32 18.57
CA ASP A 346 23.42 -18.26 18.53
C ASP A 346 23.93 -19.70 18.42
N ALA A 347 24.98 -19.95 17.61
CA ALA A 347 25.55 -21.29 17.43
C ALA A 347 26.27 -21.76 18.70
N VAL A 348 27.00 -20.88 19.38
CA VAL A 348 27.58 -21.15 20.71
C VAL A 348 26.47 -21.50 21.70
N GLY A 349 25.42 -20.67 21.79
CA GLY A 349 24.29 -20.91 22.69
C GLY A 349 23.58 -22.24 22.40
N PHE A 350 23.42 -22.60 21.12
CA PHE A 350 22.87 -23.89 20.72
C PHE A 350 23.76 -25.06 21.15
N LEU A 351 25.07 -24.99 20.88
CA LEU A 351 26.06 -26.00 21.26
C LEU A 351 26.11 -26.22 22.78
N THR A 352 26.05 -25.15 23.57
CA THR A 352 26.00 -25.22 25.03
C THR A 352 24.74 -25.94 25.50
N ARG A 353 23.57 -25.63 24.92
CA ARG A 353 22.28 -26.26 25.29
C ARG A 353 22.26 -27.77 25.01
N ILE A 354 22.91 -28.22 23.94
CA ILE A 354 23.02 -29.65 23.60
C ILE A 354 24.19 -30.37 24.31
N GLY A 355 24.87 -29.70 25.24
CA GLY A 355 25.95 -30.29 26.05
C GLY A 355 27.32 -30.37 25.36
N ARG A 356 27.50 -29.78 24.17
CA ARG A 356 28.78 -29.77 23.45
C ARG A 356 29.62 -28.55 23.85
N THR A 357 29.98 -28.47 25.12
CA THR A 357 30.64 -27.30 25.72
C THR A 357 32.01 -27.01 25.13
N ASP A 358 32.81 -28.03 24.80
CA ASP A 358 34.15 -27.85 24.25
C ASP A 358 34.12 -27.20 22.86
N GLU A 359 33.19 -27.63 22.00
CA GLU A 359 32.96 -27.01 20.70
C GLU A 359 32.40 -25.60 20.83
N ALA A 360 31.51 -25.35 21.79
CA ALA A 360 30.98 -24.02 22.07
C ALA A 360 32.11 -23.06 22.46
N MET A 361 33.02 -23.49 23.35
CA MET A 361 34.18 -22.70 23.76
C MET A 361 35.15 -22.46 22.61
N HIS A 362 35.46 -23.50 21.83
CA HIS A 362 36.33 -23.37 20.66
C HIS A 362 35.77 -22.39 19.63
N LEU A 363 34.46 -22.45 19.36
CA LEU A 363 33.79 -21.52 18.45
C LEU A 363 33.80 -20.08 18.98
N LEU A 364 33.59 -19.90 20.30
CA LEU A 364 33.67 -18.60 20.94
C LEU A 364 35.06 -17.98 20.82
N GLN A 365 36.11 -18.77 21.08
CA GLN A 365 37.50 -18.34 20.92
C GLN A 365 37.82 -17.98 19.46
N LEU A 366 37.33 -18.77 18.50
CA LEU A 366 37.49 -18.51 17.08
C LEU A 366 36.80 -17.20 16.65
N LEU A 367 35.61 -16.90 17.20
CA LEU A 367 34.93 -15.63 16.96
C LEU A 367 35.73 -14.46 17.53
N GLN A 368 36.21 -14.59 18.78
CA GLN A 368 37.03 -13.56 19.43
C GLN A 368 38.34 -13.28 18.69
N SER A 369 38.98 -14.31 18.13
CA SER A 369 40.23 -14.14 17.37
C SER A 369 40.03 -13.47 16.01
N LYS A 370 38.81 -13.49 15.47
CA LYS A 370 38.48 -12.99 14.13
C LYS A 370 37.97 -11.55 14.07
N PHE A 371 37.61 -10.95 15.21
CA PHE A 371 37.12 -9.57 15.29
C PHE A 371 37.96 -8.72 16.24
N SER A 372 38.10 -7.43 15.94
CA SER A 372 38.77 -6.49 16.86
C SER A 372 38.05 -6.39 18.20
N LYS A 373 38.80 -6.10 19.27
CA LYS A 373 38.25 -5.97 20.63
C LYS A 373 37.11 -4.95 20.72
N GLU A 374 37.22 -3.85 19.98
CA GLU A 374 36.20 -2.79 19.94
C GLU A 374 34.87 -3.27 19.33
N VAL A 375 34.96 -3.98 18.20
CA VAL A 375 33.78 -4.56 17.53
C VAL A 375 33.15 -5.62 18.43
N TRP A 376 33.96 -6.49 19.02
CA TRP A 376 33.48 -7.54 19.92
C TRP A 376 32.76 -6.98 21.15
N GLN A 377 33.37 -6.03 21.87
CA GLN A 377 32.80 -5.42 23.07
C GLN A 377 31.45 -4.73 22.80
N LYS A 378 31.32 -4.07 21.65
CA LYS A 378 30.06 -3.42 21.26
C LYS A 378 28.90 -4.40 21.07
N HIS A 379 29.19 -5.63 20.65
CA HIS A 379 28.18 -6.66 20.44
C HIS A 379 27.95 -7.55 21.66
N GLN A 380 28.91 -7.63 22.58
CA GLN A 380 28.77 -8.37 23.84
C GLN A 380 27.63 -7.81 24.71
N THR A 381 27.46 -6.49 24.78
CA THR A 381 26.37 -5.85 25.54
C THR A 381 24.96 -6.19 25.05
N ARG A 382 24.82 -6.70 23.81
CA ARG A 382 23.55 -7.22 23.28
C ARG A 382 23.34 -8.70 23.58
N GLY A 383 24.41 -9.47 23.80
CA GLY A 383 24.37 -10.92 24.03
C GLY A 383 24.15 -11.32 25.49
N VAL A 384 24.40 -10.44 26.46
CA VAL A 384 24.27 -10.78 27.91
C VAL A 384 22.81 -10.87 28.39
N ALA A 385 21.81 -10.55 27.55
CA ALA A 385 20.41 -10.86 27.86
C ALA A 385 20.06 -12.36 27.72
N PHE A 386 21.02 -13.21 27.35
CA PHE A 386 20.87 -14.66 27.25
C PHE A 386 21.74 -15.37 28.30
N VAL A 387 21.40 -15.20 29.57
CA VAL A 387 21.63 -16.19 30.64
C VAL A 387 20.33 -16.37 31.38
#